data_AF-A0A5N5WD18-F1
#
_entry.id   AF-A0A5N5WD18-F1
#
_cell.length_a   1.000
_cell.length_b   1.000
_cell.length_c   1.000
_cell.angle_alpha   90.00
_cell.angle_beta   90.00
_cell.angle_gamma   90.00
#
_symmetry.space_group_name_H-M   'P 1'
#
loop_
_entity.id
_entity.type
_entity.pdbx_description
1 polymer ?
#
loop_
_entity_poly.entity_id
_entity_poly.type
_entity_poly.pdbx_seq_one_letter_code
_entity_poly.pdbx_strand_id
1 'polypeptide(L)'
;MPRPCHWHEEPDGTRTLIPGCAARAHDPDAECTCPSTASQLAFLRAELDAVRRDYRRFRRWHHCLLDALRTHPDGPAIYATAQKGHRR
;
A
#
# COMPACT_ATOMS: atom_id res chain seq x y z
N MET A 1 -20.70 14.58 6.83
CA MET A 1 -21.18 13.41 6.04
C MET A 1 -21.04 12.17 6.90
N PRO A 2 -22.04 11.29 7.00
CA PRO A 2 -21.91 10.04 7.75
C PRO A 2 -20.75 9.24 7.14
N ARG A 3 -19.79 8.84 7.98
CA ARG A 3 -18.62 8.10 7.50
C ARG A 3 -19.11 6.74 6.98
N PRO A 4 -18.86 6.37 5.72
CA PRO A 4 -19.13 5.02 5.24
C PRO A 4 -18.35 4.03 6.11
N CYS A 5 -18.82 2.79 6.20
CA CYS A 5 -18.20 1.72 6.99
C CYS A 5 -16.67 1.86 7.01
N HIS A 6 -16.13 2.17 8.18
CA HIS A 6 -14.71 2.48 8.35
C HIS A 6 -14.10 1.52 9.35
N TRP A 7 -12.83 1.19 9.10
CA TRP A 7 -12.00 0.50 10.06
C TRP A 7 -11.65 1.48 11.17
N HIS A 8 -11.99 1.12 12.40
CA HIS A 8 -11.46 1.77 13.59
C HIS A 8 -10.19 1.04 13.98
N GLU A 9 -9.10 1.78 14.17
CA GLU A 9 -7.82 1.25 14.62
C GLU A 9 -7.55 1.76 16.02
N GLU A 10 -7.41 0.83 16.95
CA GLU A 10 -7.07 1.10 18.34
C GLU A 10 -5.57 1.42 18.49
N PRO A 11 -5.13 2.05 19.60
CA PRO A 11 -3.71 2.38 19.82
C PRO A 11 -2.75 1.18 19.82
N ASP A 12 -3.26 -0.04 20.04
CA ASP A 12 -2.50 -1.29 20.01
C ASP A 12 -2.38 -1.90 18.59
N GLY A 13 -2.95 -1.24 17.57
CA GLY A 13 -2.96 -1.68 16.18
C GLY A 13 -4.10 -2.64 15.84
N THR A 14 -4.99 -2.95 16.78
CA THR A 14 -6.17 -3.77 16.52
C THR A 14 -7.13 -3.01 15.61
N ARG A 15 -7.55 -3.64 14.51
CA ARG A 15 -8.49 -3.05 13.55
C ARG A 15 -9.86 -3.70 13.70
N THR A 16 -10.83 -2.93 14.19
CA THR A 16 -12.23 -3.34 14.26
C THR A 16 -12.97 -2.72 13.08
N LEU A 17 -13.50 -3.56 12.18
CA LEU A 17 -14.50 -3.09 11.24
C LEU A 17 -15.73 -2.76 12.06
N ILE A 18 -16.10 -1.48 12.20
CA ILE A 18 -17.38 -1.12 12.81
C ILE A 18 -18.45 -1.55 11.80
N PRO A 19 -19.11 -2.73 12.00
CA PRO A 19 -20.03 -3.28 11.04
C PRO A 19 -21.38 -2.66 11.36
N GLY A 20 -21.61 -1.49 10.80
CA GLY A 20 -22.85 -0.79 11.00
C GLY A 20 -23.01 0.13 9.83
N CYS A 21 -23.92 -0.21 8.93
CA CYS A 21 -24.48 0.85 8.12
C CYS A 21 -25.10 1.83 9.11
N ALA A 22 -24.51 3.02 9.24
CA ALA A 22 -25.06 4.04 10.12
C ALA A 22 -26.54 4.30 9.82
N ALA A 23 -26.95 4.14 8.55
CA ALA A 23 -28.36 4.17 8.17
C ALA A 23 -29.18 3.07 8.85
N ARG A 24 -28.70 1.80 8.86
CA ARG A 24 -29.37 0.70 9.57
C ARG A 24 -29.36 0.78 11.09
N ALA A 25 -28.46 1.57 11.66
CA ALA A 25 -28.47 1.85 13.09
C ALA A 25 -29.65 2.76 13.50
N HIS A 26 -30.15 3.58 12.57
CA HIS A 26 -31.27 4.49 12.80
C HIS A 26 -32.59 4.01 12.17
N ASP A 27 -32.51 3.21 11.10
CA ASP A 27 -33.64 2.65 10.37
C ASP A 27 -33.29 1.22 9.89
N PRO A 28 -33.82 0.16 10.51
CA PRO A 28 -33.53 -1.23 10.15
C PRO A 28 -33.77 -1.57 8.67
N ASP A 29 -34.72 -0.89 8.02
CA ASP A 29 -35.12 -1.15 6.64
C ASP A 29 -34.30 -0.33 5.61
N ALA A 30 -33.45 0.59 6.07
CA ALA A 30 -32.60 1.37 5.20
C ALA A 30 -31.62 0.51 4.39
N GLU A 31 -31.38 0.92 3.14
CA GLU A 31 -30.40 0.27 2.27
C GLU A 31 -28.98 0.44 2.83
N CYS A 32 -28.26 -0.68 2.97
CA CYS A 32 -26.87 -0.67 3.39
C CYS A 32 -25.94 -0.53 2.18
N THR A 33 -25.26 0.61 2.08
CA THR A 33 -24.29 0.88 1.00
C THR A 33 -22.87 0.42 1.32
N CYS A 34 -22.66 -0.30 2.42
CA CYS A 34 -21.33 -0.76 2.80
C CYS A 34 -20.83 -1.87 1.86
N PRO A 35 -19.54 -1.86 1.46
CA PRO A 35 -18.99 -2.92 0.63
C PRO A 35 -19.08 -4.25 1.37
N SER A 36 -19.59 -5.28 0.69
CA SER A 36 -19.61 -6.64 1.23
C SER A 36 -18.19 -7.12 1.57
N THR A 37 -18.05 -8.06 2.49
CA THR A 37 -16.75 -8.68 2.80
C THR A 37 -16.08 -9.25 1.54
N ALA A 38 -16.86 -9.80 0.61
CA ALA A 38 -16.34 -10.27 -0.69
C ALA A 38 -15.80 -9.13 -1.55
N SER A 39 -16.49 -7.99 -1.60
CA SER A 39 -16.04 -6.78 -2.30
C SER A 39 -14.77 -6.21 -1.68
N GLN A 40 -14.68 -6.16 -0.35
CA GLN A 40 -13.48 -5.71 0.36
C GLN A 40 -12.29 -6.63 0.11
N LEU A 41 -12.51 -7.95 0.14
CA LEU A 41 -11.47 -8.94 -0.16
C LEU A 41 -10.97 -8.82 -1.60
N ALA A 42 -11.87 -8.62 -2.56
CA ALA A 42 -11.51 -8.42 -3.97
C ALA A 42 -10.67 -7.14 -4.14
N PHE A 43 -11.06 -6.03 -3.49
CA PHE A 43 -10.31 -4.78 -3.48
C PHE A 43 -8.91 -4.96 -2.91
N LEU A 44 -8.79 -5.56 -1.71
CA LEU A 44 -7.49 -5.77 -1.05
C LEU A 44 -6.57 -6.69 -1.86
N ARG A 45 -7.11 -7.69 -2.55
CA ARG A 45 -6.33 -8.54 -3.47
C ARG A 45 -5.80 -7.75 -4.66
N ALA A 46 -6.61 -6.87 -5.24
CA ALA A 46 -6.20 -6.02 -6.36
C ALA A 46 -5.09 -5.04 -5.94
N GLU A 47 -5.23 -4.41 -4.76
CA GLU A 47 -4.21 -3.54 -4.17
C GLU A 47 -2.89 -4.29 -3.94
N LEU A 48 -2.96 -5.48 -3.33
CA LEU A 48 -1.78 -6.31 -3.10
C LEU A 48 -1.06 -6.67 -4.41
N ASP A 49 -1.82 -7.01 -5.45
CA ASP A 49 -1.25 -7.32 -6.75
C ASP A 49 -0.64 -6.10 -7.44
N ALA A 50 -1.21 -4.91 -7.27
CA ALA A 50 -0.63 -3.65 -7.74
C ALA A 50 0.73 -3.38 -7.07
N VAL A 51 0.77 -3.41 -5.73
CA VAL A 51 2.01 -3.24 -4.96
C VAL A 51 3.08 -4.27 -5.35
N ARG A 52 2.67 -5.54 -5.54
CA ARG A 52 3.59 -6.60 -6.01
C ARG A 52 4.13 -6.35 -7.41
N ARG A 53 3.34 -5.76 -8.32
CA ARG A 53 3.82 -5.40 -9.67
C ARG A 53 4.83 -4.26 -9.59
N ASP A 54 4.54 -3.24 -8.80
CA ASP A 54 5.41 -2.09 -8.64
C ASP A 54 6.74 -2.46 -7.97
N TYR A 55 6.69 -3.27 -6.92
CA TYR A 55 7.89 -3.80 -6.28
C TYR A 55 8.75 -4.61 -7.25
N ARG A 56 8.13 -5.49 -8.06
CA ARG A 56 8.85 -6.27 -9.08
C ARG A 56 9.47 -5.37 -10.15
N ARG A 57 8.79 -4.31 -10.57
CA ARG A 57 9.31 -3.32 -11.51
C ARG A 57 10.50 -2.57 -10.93
N PHE A 58 10.36 -2.04 -9.72
CA PHE A 58 11.43 -1.34 -9.01
C PHE A 58 12.64 -2.25 -8.82
N ARG A 59 12.44 -3.47 -8.34
CA ARG A 59 13.52 -4.43 -8.11
C ARG A 59 14.29 -4.74 -9.39
N ARG A 60 13.61 -4.92 -10.52
CA ARG A 60 14.27 -5.14 -11.82
C ARG A 60 15.07 -3.91 -12.25
N TRP A 61 14.45 -2.74 -12.23
CA TRP A 61 15.13 -1.48 -12.57
C TRP A 61 16.39 -1.26 -11.73
N HIS A 62 16.26 -1.42 -10.41
CA HIS A 62 17.37 -1.28 -9.48
C HIS A 62 18.49 -2.29 -9.76
N HIS A 63 18.15 -3.54 -10.06
CA HIS A 63 19.14 -4.55 -10.42
C HIS A 63 19.91 -4.19 -11.69
N CYS A 64 19.21 -3.78 -12.76
CA CYS A 64 19.85 -3.34 -14.00
C CYS A 64 20.76 -2.12 -13.79
N LEU A 65 20.33 -1.16 -12.96
CA LEU A 65 21.14 0.01 -12.63
C LEU A 65 22.43 -0.38 -11.90
N LEU A 66 22.33 -1.25 -10.89
CA LEU A 66 23.51 -1.71 -10.15
C LEU A 66 24.45 -2.53 -11.02
N ASP A 67 23.91 -3.35 -11.93
CA ASP A 67 24.71 -4.14 -12.87
C ASP A 67 25.47 -3.22 -13.83
N ALA A 68 24.78 -2.26 -14.44
CA ALA A 68 25.40 -1.25 -15.31
C ALA A 68 26.50 -0.48 -14.58
N LEU A 69 26.25 -0.02 -13.34
CA LEU A 69 27.26 0.67 -12.54
C LEU A 69 28.47 -0.22 -12.24
N ARG A 70 28.29 -1.51 -11.94
CA ARG A 70 29.41 -2.43 -11.68
C ARG A 70 30.29 -2.64 -12.91
N THR A 71 29.69 -2.66 -14.09
CA THR A 71 30.42 -2.83 -15.36
C THR A 71 31.02 -1.54 -15.90
N HIS A 72 30.59 -0.38 -15.40
CA HIS A 72 31.07 0.91 -15.88
C HIS A 72 32.44 1.25 -15.28
N PRO A 73 33.42 1.73 -16.09
CA PRO A 73 34.74 2.12 -15.58
C PRO A 73 34.68 3.12 -14.42
N ASP A 74 33.79 4.11 -14.50
CA ASP A 74 33.60 5.11 -13.44
C ASP A 74 32.63 4.66 -12.32
N GLY A 75 32.12 3.44 -12.39
CA GLY A 75 31.16 2.88 -11.44
C GLY A 75 31.52 3.07 -9.96
N PRO A 76 32.75 2.72 -9.53
CA PRO A 76 33.20 2.92 -8.16
C PRO A 76 33.16 4.37 -7.70
N ALA A 77 33.54 5.32 -8.58
CA ALA A 77 33.55 6.75 -8.26
C ALA A 77 32.13 7.32 -8.11
N ILE A 78 31.21 6.90 -9.00
CA ILE A 78 29.79 7.25 -8.94
C ILE A 78 29.17 6.74 -7.62
N TYR A 79 29.43 5.47 -7.25
CA TYR A 79 28.89 4.86 -6.03
C TYR A 79 29.41 5.55 -4.75
N ALA A 80 30.71 5.85 -4.70
CA ALA A 80 31.32 6.56 -3.58
C ALA A 80 30.76 7.98 -3.40
N THR A 81 30.42 8.66 -4.49
CA THR A 81 29.80 10.00 -4.46
C THR A 81 28.37 9.94 -3.93
N ALA A 82 27.58 8.98 -4.42
CA ALA A 82 26.20 8.79 -3.97
C ALA A 82 26.11 8.46 -2.47
N GLN A 83 27.01 7.62 -1.95
CA GLN A 83 27.05 7.30 -0.51
C GLN A 83 27.37 8.50 0.39
N LYS A 84 28.23 9.40 -0.07
CA LYS A 84 28.57 10.63 0.68
C LYS A 84 27.40 11.61 0.73
N GLY A 85 26.60 11.69 -0.33
CA GLY A 85 25.41 12.54 -0.40
C GLY A 85 24.27 12.07 0.52
N HIS A 86 24.16 10.77 0.81
CA HIS A 86 23.11 10.22 1.68
C HIS A 86 23.39 10.37 3.20
N ARG A 87 24.62 10.73 3.59
CA ARG A 87 25.03 10.92 4.99
C ARG A 87 24.97 12.39 5.47
N ARG A 88 24.50 13.30 4.63
CA ARG A 88 24.24 14.70 4.97
C ARG A 88 22.74 14.93 5.05
#